data_AF-A0A4Q6DV29-F1
#
_entry.id   AF-A0A4Q6DV29-F1
#
_cell.length_a   1.000
_cell.length_b   1.000
_cell.length_c   1.000
_cell.angle_alpha   90.00
_cell.angle_beta   90.00
_cell.angle_gamma   90.00
#
_symmetry.space_group_name_H-M   'P 1'
#
loop_
_entity.id
_entity.type
_entity.pdbx_description
1 polymer ?
#
loop_
_entity_poly.entity_id
_entity_poly.type
_entity_poly.pdbx_seq_one_letter_code
_entity_poly.pdbx_strand_id
1 'polypeptide(L)'
;MMKIIFKIAKNELRNLVFSPVAWFVAIVFFIQCAYFYFASIYGDVVLQDQLIQNVPTWKDFGAPLTRGEFLKDDGLFGNAYTNLYLFVPLLTMGLMSREINNGTIKLLYSSPIRLREIVLGKYLAVMIYNLVLVAIIGLFVVIGTLNIKSPDVGLLLSAEFGFYLLVCALSAIGLFMSSLSTYQVV
;
A
#
# COMPACT_ATOMS: atom_id res chain seq x y z
N MET A 1 -25.98 -6.95 -15.14
CA MET A 1 -24.68 -6.26 -15.33
C MET A 1 -23.92 -6.09 -14.02
N MET A 2 -24.29 -5.18 -13.10
CA MET A 2 -23.52 -4.95 -11.84
C MET A 2 -23.29 -6.19 -10.96
N LYS A 3 -24.27 -7.10 -10.85
CA LYS A 3 -24.12 -8.34 -10.06
C LYS A 3 -23.02 -9.28 -10.60
N ILE A 4 -22.70 -9.22 -11.89
CA ILE A 4 -21.67 -10.06 -12.52
C ILE A 4 -20.29 -9.50 -12.19
N ILE A 5 -20.10 -8.19 -12.37
CA ILE A 5 -18.85 -7.49 -12.03
C ILE A 5 -18.47 -7.73 -10.56
N PHE A 6 -19.43 -7.58 -9.64
CA PHE A 6 -19.17 -7.78 -8.21
C PHE A 6 -18.88 -9.24 -7.86
N LYS A 7 -19.51 -10.21 -8.54
CA LYS A 7 -19.20 -11.64 -8.36
C LYS A 7 -17.78 -11.97 -8.82
N ILE A 8 -17.36 -11.42 -9.95
CA ILE A 8 -15.99 -11.58 -10.46
C ILE A 8 -15.01 -10.92 -9.48
N ALA A 9 -15.25 -9.68 -9.08
CA ALA A 9 -14.42 -8.96 -8.12
C ALA A 9 -14.28 -9.72 -6.80
N LYS A 10 -15.36 -10.28 -6.26
CA LYS A 10 -15.33 -11.07 -5.02
C LYS A 10 -14.53 -12.36 -5.19
N ASN A 11 -14.65 -13.03 -6.34
CA ASN A 11 -13.89 -14.25 -6.61
C ASN A 11 -12.39 -13.95 -6.75
N GLU A 12 -12.03 -12.89 -7.47
CA GLU A 12 -10.64 -12.46 -7.62
C GLU A 12 -10.04 -11.94 -6.32
N LEU A 13 -10.79 -11.16 -5.55
CA LEU A 13 -10.37 -10.71 -4.23
C LEU A 13 -10.10 -11.90 -3.32
N ARG A 14 -10.96 -12.93 -3.36
CA ARG A 14 -10.71 -14.18 -2.64
C ARG A 14 -9.42 -14.84 -3.13
N ASN A 15 -9.23 -14.98 -4.44
CA ASN A 15 -7.99 -15.55 -4.97
C ASN A 15 -6.74 -14.77 -4.54
N LEU A 16 -6.81 -13.44 -4.47
CA LEU A 16 -5.73 -12.59 -3.98
C LEU A 16 -5.48 -12.77 -2.49
N VAL A 17 -6.53 -12.69 -1.67
CA VAL A 17 -6.44 -12.84 -0.21
C VAL A 17 -6.02 -14.25 0.19
N PHE A 18 -6.29 -15.28 -0.61
CA PHE A 18 -5.82 -16.65 -0.34
C PHE A 18 -4.50 -16.98 -1.07
N SER A 19 -3.91 -16.03 -1.80
CA SER A 19 -2.62 -16.22 -2.48
C SER A 19 -1.47 -16.08 -1.49
N PRO A 20 -0.57 -17.08 -1.36
CA PRO A 20 0.60 -16.99 -0.48
C PRO A 20 1.50 -15.80 -0.80
N VAL A 21 1.59 -15.43 -2.08
CA VAL A 21 2.40 -14.30 -2.54
C VAL A 21 1.86 -12.98 -2.00
N ALA A 22 0.54 -12.78 -1.98
CA ALA A 22 -0.07 -11.54 -1.49
C ALA A 22 0.23 -11.35 0.00
N TRP A 23 0.04 -12.40 0.81
CA TRP A 23 0.42 -12.38 2.22
C TRP A 23 1.90 -12.13 2.44
N PHE A 24 2.77 -12.74 1.62
CA PHE A 24 4.20 -12.46 1.68
C PHE A 24 4.49 -10.98 1.44
N VAL A 25 3.87 -10.38 0.42
CA VAL A 25 3.99 -8.93 0.16
C VAL A 25 3.52 -8.10 1.35
N ALA A 26 2.35 -8.42 1.92
CA ALA A 26 1.80 -7.69 3.06
C ALA A 26 2.71 -7.79 4.30
N ILE A 27 3.30 -8.96 4.56
CA ILE A 27 4.24 -9.18 5.67
C ILE A 27 5.53 -8.39 5.44
N VAL A 28 6.12 -8.46 4.25
CA VAL A 28 7.32 -7.70 3.90
C VAL A 28 7.06 -6.20 4.03
N PHE A 29 5.92 -5.73 3.53
CA PHE A 29 5.50 -4.34 3.65
C PHE A 29 5.31 -3.91 5.11
N PHE A 30 4.71 -4.75 5.95
CA PHE A 30 4.55 -4.51 7.38
C PHE A 30 5.90 -4.39 8.09
N ILE A 31 6.83 -5.33 7.85
CA ILE A 31 8.18 -5.32 8.43
C ILE A 31 8.92 -4.06 8.00
N GLN A 32 8.80 -3.69 6.73
CA GLN A 32 9.43 -2.51 6.18
C GLN A 32 8.89 -1.22 6.81
N CYS A 33 7.56 -1.09 6.93
CA CYS A 33 6.94 0.03 7.63
C CYS A 33 7.37 0.10 9.09
N ALA A 34 7.43 -1.04 9.79
CA ALA A 34 7.91 -1.10 11.16
C ALA A 34 9.36 -0.62 11.26
N TYR A 35 10.24 -1.12 10.41
CA TYR A 35 11.65 -0.74 10.40
C TYR A 35 11.82 0.78 10.22
N PHE A 36 11.18 1.38 9.22
CA PHE A 36 11.29 2.82 8.98
C PHE A 36 10.69 3.66 10.11
N TYR A 37 9.54 3.23 10.63
CA TYR A 37 8.90 3.92 11.75
C TYR A 37 9.77 3.91 13.01
N PHE A 38 10.31 2.75 13.39
CA PHE A 38 11.20 2.62 14.54
C PHE A 38 12.53 3.33 14.33
N ALA A 39 13.11 3.27 13.13
CA ALA A 39 14.36 3.96 12.81
C ALA A 39 14.23 5.49 12.96
N SER A 40 13.11 6.06 12.51
CA SER A 40 12.82 7.49 12.67
C SER A 40 12.71 7.86 14.15
N ILE A 41 11.77 7.23 14.88
CA ILE A 41 11.50 7.55 16.30
C ILE A 41 12.72 7.34 17.19
N TYR A 42 13.50 6.28 16.95
CA TYR A 42 14.68 6.00 17.78
C TYR A 42 15.71 7.14 17.71
N GLY A 43 15.90 7.75 16.54
CA GLY A 43 16.78 8.90 16.37
C GLY A 43 16.35 10.07 17.25
N ASP A 44 15.07 10.42 17.21
CA ASP A 44 14.53 11.56 17.96
C ASP A 44 14.44 11.30 19.46
N VAL A 45 14.15 10.06 19.89
CA VAL A 45 14.15 9.70 21.33
C VAL A 45 15.55 9.81 21.93
N VAL A 46 16.58 9.36 21.22
CA VAL A 46 17.97 9.48 21.70
C VAL A 46 18.40 10.94 21.77
N LEU A 47 18.05 11.74 20.75
CA LEU A 47 18.31 13.19 20.76
C LEU A 47 17.57 13.88 21.92
N GLN A 48 16.32 13.50 22.18
CA GLN A 48 15.54 14.02 23.28
C GLN A 48 16.18 13.73 24.64
N ASP A 49 16.62 12.49 24.89
CA ASP A 49 17.25 12.10 26.16
C ASP A 49 18.54 12.91 26.41
N GLN A 50 19.35 13.11 25.37
CA GLN A 50 20.55 13.94 25.44
C GLN A 50 20.23 15.41 25.73
N LEU A 51 19.17 15.96 25.14
CA LEU A 51 18.79 17.36 25.33
C LEU A 51 18.22 17.61 26.73
N ILE A 52 17.46 16.68 27.29
CA ILE A 52 16.96 16.75 28.66
C ILE A 52 18.12 16.74 29.67
N GLN A 53 19.16 15.94 29.42
CA GLN A 53 20.33 15.85 30.31
C GLN A 53 21.24 17.07 30.21
N ASN A 54 21.46 17.62 29.01
CA ASN A 54 22.42 18.71 28.78
C ASN A 54 21.80 20.12 28.88
N VAL A 55 20.49 20.26 28.73
CA VAL A 55 19.80 21.56 28.68
C VAL A 55 18.57 21.53 29.62
N PRO A 56 18.69 22.03 30.86
CA PRO A 56 17.59 21.99 31.86
C PRO A 56 16.34 22.79 31.46
N THR A 57 16.46 23.71 30.51
CA THR A 57 15.38 24.52 29.94
C THR A 57 14.73 23.90 28.71
N TRP A 58 15.20 22.73 28.25
CA TRP A 58 14.63 22.05 27.10
C TRP A 58 13.24 21.50 27.44
N LYS A 59 12.27 21.87 26.61
CA LYS A 59 10.86 21.55 26.83
C LYS A 59 10.23 20.85 25.63
N ASP A 60 10.71 21.15 24.42
CA ASP A 60 10.17 20.65 23.16
C ASP A 60 11.15 20.91 22.00
N PHE A 61 11.03 20.13 20.92
CA PHE A 61 11.81 20.30 19.68
C PHE A 61 11.45 21.58 18.89
N GLY A 62 10.40 22.32 19.27
CA GLY A 62 9.96 23.55 18.62
C GLY A 62 9.34 23.38 17.22
N ALA A 63 9.48 22.19 16.61
CA ALA A 63 8.84 21.81 15.35
C ALA A 63 7.81 20.68 15.56
N PRO A 64 6.76 20.60 14.73
CA PRO A 64 5.82 19.50 14.79
C PRO A 64 6.53 18.20 14.37
N LEU A 65 6.75 17.32 15.34
CA LEU A 65 7.35 16.00 15.13
C LEU A 65 6.59 15.19 14.08
N THR A 66 5.28 15.38 13.96
CA THR A 66 4.45 14.73 12.93
C THR A 66 5.01 14.93 11.52
N ARG A 67 5.51 16.12 11.19
CA ARG A 67 6.05 16.38 9.85
C ARG A 67 7.44 15.78 9.66
N GLY A 68 8.25 15.76 10.71
CA GLY A 68 9.58 15.15 10.73
C GLY A 68 9.53 13.63 10.61
N GLU A 69 8.72 12.97 11.45
CA GLU A 69 8.65 11.51 11.54
C GLU A 69 7.95 10.87 10.35
N PHE A 70 6.88 11.50 9.87
CA PHE A 70 6.00 10.86 8.89
C PHE A 70 6.26 11.32 7.46
N LEU A 71 6.51 12.61 7.24
CA LEU A 71 6.50 13.20 5.88
C LEU A 71 7.88 13.57 5.33
N LYS A 72 8.94 13.53 6.15
CA LYS A 72 10.31 13.72 5.64
C LYS A 72 10.69 12.56 4.70
N ASP A 73 11.69 12.78 3.84
CA ASP A 73 12.17 11.76 2.89
C ASP A 73 12.59 10.46 3.61
N ASP A 74 13.21 10.57 4.79
CA ASP A 74 13.58 9.45 5.66
C ASP A 74 12.42 8.96 6.56
N GLY A 75 11.27 9.63 6.53
CA GLY A 75 10.09 9.30 7.32
C GLY A 75 9.31 8.11 6.75
N LEU A 76 8.24 7.73 7.45
CA LEU A 76 7.43 6.56 7.09
C LEU A 76 6.81 6.67 5.68
N PHE A 77 6.16 7.80 5.35
CA PHE A 77 5.52 7.96 4.04
C PHE A 77 6.54 8.17 2.91
N GLY A 78 7.63 8.91 3.15
CA GLY A 78 8.70 9.11 2.17
C GLY A 78 9.30 7.79 1.71
N ASN A 79 9.65 6.93 2.67
CA ASN A 79 10.13 5.58 2.36
C ASN A 79 9.04 4.71 1.72
N ALA A 80 7.79 4.79 2.17
CA ALA A 80 6.70 4.03 1.55
C ALA A 80 6.50 4.41 0.07
N TYR A 81 6.66 5.69 -0.30
CA TYR A 81 6.60 6.16 -1.69
C TYR A 81 7.75 5.64 -2.55
N THR A 82 8.97 5.60 -2.02
CA THR A 82 10.11 5.06 -2.77
C THR A 82 9.97 3.55 -3.00
N ASN A 83 9.50 2.82 -1.99
CA ASN A 83 9.36 1.37 -2.07
C ASN A 83 8.17 0.89 -2.91
N LEU A 84 7.22 1.78 -3.19
CA LEU A 84 6.07 1.51 -4.07
C LEU A 84 6.49 1.00 -5.46
N TYR A 85 7.63 1.43 -5.98
CA TYR A 85 8.20 0.93 -7.23
C TYR A 85 8.52 -0.58 -7.20
N LEU A 86 8.83 -1.14 -6.03
CA LEU A 86 9.08 -2.57 -5.86
C LEU A 86 7.77 -3.35 -5.70
N PHE A 87 6.80 -2.78 -4.99
CA PHE A 87 5.53 -3.44 -4.68
C PHE A 87 4.57 -3.48 -5.86
N VAL A 88 4.56 -2.46 -6.72
CA VAL A 88 3.64 -2.40 -7.87
C VAL A 88 3.87 -3.54 -8.86
N PRO A 89 5.10 -3.82 -9.33
CA PRO A 89 5.37 -4.98 -10.16
C PRO A 89 5.02 -6.28 -9.43
N LEU A 90 5.31 -6.39 -8.13
CA LEU A 90 5.09 -7.63 -7.38
C LEU A 90 3.60 -7.94 -7.13
N LEU A 91 2.77 -6.91 -6.94
CA LEU A 91 1.31 -7.03 -6.78
C LEU A 91 0.60 -7.22 -8.12
N THR A 92 1.15 -6.68 -9.20
CA THR A 92 0.57 -6.80 -10.54
C THR A 92 1.09 -7.99 -11.34
N MET A 93 2.27 -8.52 -10.99
CA MET A 93 2.83 -9.74 -11.58
C MET A 93 1.92 -10.93 -11.30
N GLY A 94 1.38 -11.50 -12.38
CA GLY A 94 0.62 -12.74 -12.33
C GLY A 94 -0.90 -12.59 -12.17
N LEU A 95 -1.42 -11.37 -12.01
CA LEU A 95 -2.87 -11.14 -11.96
C LEU A 95 -3.58 -11.50 -13.26
N MET A 96 -3.02 -11.11 -14.40
CA MET A 96 -3.54 -11.53 -15.71
C MET A 96 -2.86 -12.80 -16.21
N SER A 97 -1.59 -12.97 -15.86
CA SER A 97 -0.81 -14.04 -16.44
C SER A 97 -1.12 -15.44 -15.87
N ARG A 98 -1.67 -15.55 -14.64
CA ARG A 98 -2.26 -16.81 -14.15
C ARG A 98 -3.45 -17.25 -15.00
N GLU A 99 -4.26 -16.32 -15.53
CA GLU A 99 -5.42 -16.65 -16.36
C GLU A 99 -5.05 -16.99 -17.81
N ILE A 100 -3.97 -16.38 -18.33
CA ILE A 100 -3.39 -16.71 -19.64
C ILE A 100 -2.73 -18.09 -19.60
N ASN A 101 -1.93 -18.39 -18.57
CA ASN A 101 -1.25 -19.69 -18.42
C ASN A 101 -2.21 -20.84 -18.07
N ASN A 102 -3.25 -20.61 -17.24
CA ASN A 102 -4.21 -21.66 -16.88
C ASN A 102 -5.27 -21.94 -17.96
N GLY A 103 -5.26 -21.21 -19.09
CA GLY A 103 -6.23 -21.39 -20.17
C GLY A 103 -7.67 -21.00 -19.82
N THR A 104 -7.91 -20.47 -18.61
CA THR A 104 -9.24 -20.08 -18.10
C THR A 104 -9.86 -18.92 -18.89
N ILE A 105 -9.02 -18.14 -19.58
CA ILE A 105 -9.46 -17.14 -20.56
C ILE A 105 -10.39 -17.74 -21.62
N LYS A 106 -10.14 -18.97 -22.10
CA LYS A 106 -10.97 -19.61 -23.13
C LYS A 106 -12.37 -19.97 -22.62
N LEU A 107 -12.52 -20.26 -21.32
CA LEU A 107 -13.80 -20.52 -20.65
C LEU A 107 -14.57 -19.23 -20.33
N LEU A 108 -13.86 -18.14 -20.01
CA LEU A 108 -14.47 -16.82 -19.81
C LEU A 108 -14.95 -16.21 -21.13
N TYR A 109 -14.20 -16.36 -22.23
CA TYR A 109 -14.60 -15.90 -23.56
C TYR A 109 -15.78 -16.65 -24.17
N SER A 110 -16.01 -17.90 -23.77
CA SER A 110 -17.17 -18.70 -24.21
C SER A 110 -18.43 -18.41 -23.39
N SER A 111 -18.31 -17.65 -22.31
CA SER A 111 -19.44 -17.10 -21.57
C SER A 111 -19.81 -15.71 -22.12
N PRO A 112 -21.09 -15.29 -22.07
CA PRO A 112 -21.56 -14.03 -22.63
C PRO A 112 -21.21 -12.84 -21.71
N ILE A 113 -19.94 -12.72 -21.32
CA ILE A 113 -19.43 -11.69 -20.42
C ILE A 113 -18.54 -10.74 -21.22
N ARG A 114 -18.78 -9.44 -21.10
CA ARG A 114 -18.02 -8.43 -21.85
C ARG A 114 -16.64 -8.27 -21.23
N LEU A 115 -15.58 -8.14 -22.06
CA LEU A 115 -14.20 -7.93 -21.60
C LEU A 115 -14.07 -6.78 -20.59
N ARG A 116 -14.83 -5.69 -20.79
CA ARG A 116 -14.87 -4.53 -19.90
C ARG A 116 -15.33 -4.87 -18.48
N GLU A 117 -16.26 -5.82 -18.33
CA GLU A 117 -16.77 -6.25 -17.01
C GLU A 117 -15.72 -7.05 -16.23
N ILE A 118 -14.90 -7.83 -16.93
CA ILE A 118 -13.79 -8.60 -16.35
C ILE A 118 -12.69 -7.67 -15.86
N VAL A 119 -12.28 -6.72 -16.70
CA VAL A 119 -11.25 -5.72 -16.37
C VAL A 119 -11.66 -4.88 -15.16
N LEU A 120 -12.91 -4.38 -15.14
CA LEU A 120 -13.43 -3.60 -14.01
C LEU A 120 -13.54 -4.43 -12.73
N GLY A 121 -13.96 -5.69 -12.82
CA GLY A 121 -14.02 -6.59 -11.66
C GLY A 121 -12.65 -6.85 -11.05
N LYS A 122 -11.64 -7.06 -11.90
CA LYS A 122 -10.24 -7.29 -11.46
C LYS A 122 -9.64 -6.03 -10.85
N TYR A 123 -9.85 -4.87 -11.47
CA TYR A 123 -9.39 -3.60 -10.91
C TYR A 123 -10.00 -3.33 -9.52
N LEU A 124 -11.31 -3.57 -9.35
CA LEU A 124 -11.96 -3.43 -8.04
C LEU A 124 -11.39 -4.39 -6.99
N ALA A 125 -11.05 -5.62 -7.36
CA ALA A 125 -10.42 -6.57 -6.44
C ALA A 125 -9.04 -6.07 -5.95
N VAL A 126 -8.22 -5.54 -6.87
CA VAL A 126 -6.90 -4.96 -6.53
C VAL A 126 -7.06 -3.70 -5.69
N MET A 127 -8.01 -2.84 -6.01
CA MET A 127 -8.31 -1.63 -5.25
C MET A 127 -8.69 -1.97 -3.79
N ILE A 128 -9.51 -2.99 -3.57
CA ILE A 128 -9.86 -3.45 -2.22
C ILE A 128 -8.64 -4.06 -1.53
N TYR A 129 -7.80 -4.81 -2.24
CA TYR A 129 -6.57 -5.33 -1.66
C TYR A 129 -5.60 -4.21 -1.24
N ASN A 130 -5.51 -3.13 -2.02
CA ASN A 130 -4.70 -1.97 -1.67
C ASN A 130 -5.14 -1.31 -0.36
N LEU A 131 -6.41 -1.42 0.03
CA LEU A 131 -6.87 -0.95 1.34
C LEU A 131 -6.19 -1.71 2.50
N VAL A 132 -5.79 -2.97 2.30
CA VAL A 132 -5.03 -3.72 3.32
C VAL A 132 -3.66 -3.10 3.54
N LEU A 133 -2.99 -2.69 2.45
CA LEU A 133 -1.69 -2.01 2.53
C LEU A 133 -1.82 -0.63 3.19
N VAL A 134 -2.88 0.11 2.85
CA VAL A 134 -3.18 1.39 3.50
C VAL A 134 -3.46 1.19 4.99
N ALA A 135 -4.25 0.18 5.36
CA ALA A 135 -4.55 -0.13 6.75
C ALA A 135 -3.28 -0.48 7.57
N ILE A 136 -2.28 -1.11 6.94
CA ILE A 136 -0.98 -1.35 7.56
C ILE A 136 -0.30 -0.02 7.92
N ILE A 137 -0.23 0.94 6.98
CA ILE A 137 0.32 2.27 7.27
C ILE A 137 -0.54 3.00 8.32
N GLY A 138 -1.86 2.96 8.17
CA GLY A 138 -2.80 3.60 9.09
C GLY A 138 -2.62 3.12 10.54
N LEU A 139 -2.24 1.86 10.75
CA LEU A 139 -1.90 1.34 12.07
C LEU A 139 -0.70 2.10 12.68
N PHE A 140 0.38 2.31 11.93
CA PHE A 140 1.54 3.08 12.40
C PHE A 140 1.22 4.56 12.61
N VAL A 141 0.35 5.13 11.77
CA VAL A 141 -0.15 6.50 11.94
C VAL A 141 -0.92 6.63 13.26
N VAL A 142 -1.84 5.71 13.56
CA VAL A 142 -2.59 5.69 14.83
C VAL A 142 -1.64 5.59 16.02
N ILE A 143 -0.66 4.69 15.97
CA ILE A 143 0.36 4.58 17.03
C ILE A 143 1.12 5.91 17.20
N GLY A 144 1.51 6.57 16.11
CA GLY A 144 2.17 7.87 16.18
C GLY A 144 1.31 8.97 16.76
N THR A 145 0.01 9.01 16.42
CA THR A 145 -0.91 10.00 17.00
C THR A 145 -1.11 9.84 18.50
N LEU A 146 -0.94 8.62 19.04
CA LEU A 146 -1.00 8.36 20.47
C LEU A 146 0.28 8.75 21.21
N ASN A 147 1.44 8.72 20.54
CA ASN A 147 2.74 9.01 21.14
C ASN A 147 3.20 10.46 20.97
N ILE A 148 2.78 11.14 19.90
CA ILE A 148 3.18 12.52 19.61
C ILE A 148 2.24 13.52 20.30
N LYS A 149 2.81 14.52 20.96
CA LYS A 149 2.04 15.65 21.50
C LYS A 149 1.57 16.55 20.35
N SER A 150 0.27 16.77 20.24
CA SER A 150 -0.40 17.56 19.18
C SER A 150 -0.10 17.08 17.74
N PRO A 151 -0.54 15.87 17.35
CA PRO A 151 -0.35 15.39 16.00
C PRO A 151 -1.24 16.14 15.01
N ASP A 152 -0.69 16.50 13.85
CA ASP A 152 -1.48 17.05 12.74
C ASP A 152 -2.20 15.92 12.00
N VAL A 153 -3.38 15.57 12.53
CA VAL A 153 -4.23 14.50 11.98
C VAL A 153 -4.70 14.82 10.56
N GLY A 154 -4.91 16.11 10.23
CA GLY A 154 -5.32 16.53 8.90
C GLY A 154 -4.24 16.22 7.86
N LEU A 155 -2.99 16.51 8.21
CA LEU A 155 -1.84 16.20 7.35
C LEU A 155 -1.63 14.69 7.17
N LEU A 156 -1.77 13.91 8.25
CA LEU A 156 -1.62 12.46 8.21
C LEU A 156 -2.70 11.78 7.36
N LEU A 157 -3.97 12.18 7.51
CA LEU A 157 -5.07 11.67 6.69
C LEU A 157 -4.90 12.04 5.21
N SER A 158 -4.43 13.26 4.93
CA SER A 158 -4.13 13.67 3.56
C SER A 158 -2.99 12.85 2.94
N ALA A 159 -1.96 12.52 3.72
CA ALA A 159 -0.85 11.69 3.27
C ALA A 159 -1.30 10.24 2.99
N GLU A 160 -2.11 9.67 3.88
CA GLU A 160 -2.68 8.32 3.72
C GLU A 160 -3.61 8.24 2.51
N PHE A 161 -4.46 9.25 2.30
CA PHE A 161 -5.34 9.31 1.13
C PHE A 161 -4.56 9.51 -0.17
N GLY A 162 -3.52 10.34 -0.16
CA GLY A 162 -2.61 10.52 -1.29
C GLY A 162 -1.90 9.22 -1.66
N PHE A 163 -1.40 8.49 -0.67
CA PHE A 163 -0.79 7.17 -0.85
C PHE A 163 -1.78 6.18 -1.47
N TYR A 164 -3.02 6.10 -0.95
CA TYR A 164 -4.06 5.23 -1.51
C TYR A 164 -4.34 5.51 -3.00
N LEU A 165 -4.51 6.78 -3.35
CA LEU A 165 -4.75 7.20 -4.74
C LEU A 165 -3.58 6.82 -5.65
N LEU A 166 -2.35 7.01 -5.17
CA LEU A 166 -1.15 6.68 -5.93
C LEU A 166 -1.03 5.17 -6.17
N VAL A 167 -1.24 4.33 -5.14
CA VAL A 167 -1.23 2.87 -5.28
C VAL A 167 -2.34 2.43 -6.27
N CYS A 168 -3.52 3.05 -6.21
CA CYS A 168 -4.62 2.76 -7.14
C CYS A 168 -4.30 3.14 -8.59
N ALA A 169 -3.61 4.27 -8.81
CA ALA A 169 -3.16 4.70 -10.12
C ALA A 169 -2.09 3.77 -10.69
N LEU A 170 -1.08 3.39 -9.89
CA LEU A 170 -0.05 2.45 -10.29
C LEU A 170 -0.61 1.05 -10.56
N SER A 171 -1.60 0.61 -9.77
CA SER A 171 -2.33 -0.64 -10.01
C SER A 171 -3.09 -0.62 -11.35
N ALA A 172 -3.71 0.52 -11.71
CA ALA A 172 -4.36 0.67 -13.01
C ALA A 172 -3.36 0.58 -14.17
N ILE A 173 -2.18 1.21 -14.02
CA ILE A 173 -1.10 1.16 -15.02
C ILE A 173 -0.54 -0.25 -15.15
N GLY A 174 -0.28 -0.95 -14.04
CA GLY A 174 0.21 -2.33 -14.07
C GLY A 174 -0.80 -3.31 -14.66
N LEU A 175 -2.10 -3.11 -14.41
CA LEU A 175 -3.16 -3.89 -15.04
C LEU A 175 -3.27 -3.61 -16.55
N PHE A 176 -3.07 -2.36 -16.97
CA PHE A 176 -3.00 -1.99 -18.39
C PHE A 176 -1.78 -2.61 -19.07
N MET A 177 -0.59 -2.51 -18.47
CA MET A 177 0.63 -3.16 -18.98
C MET A 177 0.46 -4.68 -19.11
N SER A 178 -0.11 -5.32 -18.09
CA SER A 178 -0.37 -6.77 -18.13
C SER A 178 -1.40 -7.17 -19.19
N SER A 179 -2.27 -6.25 -19.64
CA SER A 179 -3.20 -6.49 -20.75
C SER A 179 -2.55 -6.38 -22.13
N LEU A 180 -1.41 -5.69 -22.21
CA LEU A 180 -0.61 -5.54 -23.42
C LEU A 180 0.41 -6.68 -23.58
N SER A 181 0.86 -7.28 -22.48
CA SER A 181 1.79 -8.42 -22.48
C SER A 181 1.08 -9.77 -22.42
N THR A 182 1.15 -10.53 -23.52
CA THR A 182 0.67 -11.93 -23.59
C THR A 182 1.60 -12.90 -22.84
N TYR A 183 2.79 -12.44 -22.40
CA TYR A 183 3.83 -13.25 -21.76
C TYR A 183 4.11 -12.80 -20.33
N GLN A 184 4.10 -13.76 -19.39
CA GLN A 184 4.32 -13.56 -17.94
C GLN A 184 5.74 -13.10 -17.57
N VAL A 185 6.69 -13.25 -18.49
CA VAL A 185 8.12 -13.11 -18.28
C VAL A 185 8.76 -12.59 -19.57
N VAL A 186 8.62 -11.30 -19.86
CA VAL A 186 9.65 -10.50 -20.55
C VAL A 186 9.58 -9.08 -20.00
#